data_AF-A0A0S2KFE3-F1
#
_entry.id   AF-A0A0S2KFE3-F1
#
_cell.length_a   1.000
_cell.length_b   1.000
_cell.length_c   1.000
_cell.angle_alpha   90.00
_cell.angle_beta   90.00
_cell.angle_gamma   90.00
#
_symmetry.space_group_name_H-M   'P 1'
#
loop_
_entity.id
_entity.type
_entity.pdbx_description
1 polymer ?
#
loop_
_entity_poly.entity_id
_entity_poly.type
_entity_poly.pdbx_seq_one_letter_code
_entity_poly.pdbx_strand_id
1 'polypeptide(L)'
;MKILTLTITLLATLFTGATAHASDNIASACATLEFMAKMVAINTLLPANYDSPAELRDIREHLKQLNTLACQPVVHSELTQYNSTYANGRRVSDDLNNRAWYFANGQLFTARPGRNSTIYYPNGQVMAYSWMRGGQTIYWPNGNPATFSFRTANEAWYYPEGYIVTYLAGVKGARWFYPFDNQAGQVGQEMISADWGEAGEYFNLIEFTPYGHMLMRREKIRGKLVLSDHELLDVPGVILMITRLYQAPDEATLFIPGDGSITGVPY
;
A
#
# COMPACT_ATOMS: atom_id res chain seq x y z
N MET A 1 -9.67 53.53 54.67
CA MET A 1 -10.29 53.04 53.42
C MET A 1 -9.20 52.95 52.35
N LYS A 2 -8.65 51.76 52.11
CA LYS A 2 -7.69 51.49 51.03
C LYS A 2 -8.37 50.52 50.07
N ILE A 3 -8.59 50.98 48.84
CA ILE A 3 -9.23 50.19 47.78
C ILE A 3 -8.21 49.17 47.28
N LEU A 4 -8.58 47.90 47.39
CA LEU A 4 -7.80 46.73 47.02
C LEU A 4 -7.97 46.47 45.51
N THR A 5 -6.94 46.69 44.70
CA THR A 5 -6.91 46.30 43.29
C THR A 5 -6.44 44.86 43.18
N LEU A 6 -7.37 43.96 42.87
CA LEU A 6 -7.11 42.55 42.58
C LEU A 6 -6.71 42.41 41.11
N THR A 7 -5.43 42.13 40.83
CA THR A 7 -4.96 41.75 39.50
C THR A 7 -4.90 40.23 39.42
N ILE A 8 -5.79 39.65 38.61
CA ILE A 8 -5.83 38.21 38.31
C ILE A 8 -4.90 37.97 37.12
N THR A 9 -3.73 37.39 37.35
CA THR A 9 -2.84 36.87 36.30
C THR A 9 -3.27 35.44 35.96
N LEU A 10 -3.99 35.31 34.84
CA LEU A 10 -4.35 34.02 34.26
C LEU A 10 -3.13 33.44 33.53
N LEU A 11 -2.46 32.45 34.14
CA LEU A 11 -1.36 31.72 33.53
C LEU A 11 -1.93 30.68 32.54
N ALA A 12 -2.12 31.09 31.29
CA ALA A 12 -2.45 30.16 30.21
C ALA A 12 -1.18 29.39 29.81
N THR A 13 -1.00 28.19 30.35
CA THR A 13 -0.05 27.21 29.80
C THR A 13 -0.58 26.74 28.45
N LEU A 14 -0.16 27.43 27.39
CA LEU A 14 -0.24 26.93 26.03
C LEU A 14 0.60 25.64 25.95
N PHE A 15 -0.06 24.49 26.09
CA PHE A 15 0.47 23.25 25.55
C PHE A 15 0.47 23.40 24.03
N THR A 16 1.58 23.88 23.47
CA THR A 16 1.89 23.66 22.07
C THR A 16 2.18 22.17 21.93
N GLY A 17 1.12 21.40 21.62
CA GLY A 17 1.27 20.05 21.11
C GLY A 17 2.01 20.14 19.78
N ALA A 18 3.32 20.03 19.82
CA ALA A 18 4.11 19.76 18.63
C ALA A 18 3.64 18.39 18.13
N THR A 19 2.91 18.38 17.01
CA THR A 19 2.73 17.16 16.22
C THR A 19 4.13 16.72 15.82
N ALA A 20 4.68 15.74 16.53
CA ALA A 20 5.93 15.09 16.15
C ALA A 20 5.70 14.48 14.78
N HIS A 21 6.22 15.13 13.74
CA HIS A 21 6.32 14.52 12.42
C HIS A 21 7.03 13.17 12.62
N ALA A 22 6.39 12.07 12.18
CA ALA A 22 7.06 10.78 12.10
C ALA A 22 8.39 11.00 11.35
N SER A 23 9.47 10.40 11.81
CA SER A 23 10.75 10.52 11.10
C SER A 23 10.61 10.00 9.67
N ASP A 24 11.36 10.57 8.73
CA ASP A 24 11.31 10.18 7.30
C ASP A 24 11.51 8.66 7.10
N ASN A 25 12.29 8.01 7.97
CA ASN A 25 12.49 6.57 7.92
C ASN A 25 11.23 5.78 8.30
N ILE A 26 10.52 6.21 9.35
CA ILE A 26 9.23 5.59 9.75
C ILE A 26 8.21 5.80 8.63
N ALA A 27 8.09 7.03 8.12
CA ALA A 27 7.18 7.35 7.01
C ALA A 27 7.48 6.49 5.77
N SER A 28 8.77 6.32 5.41
CA SER A 28 9.18 5.46 4.29
C SER A 28 8.86 3.98 4.53
N ALA A 29 9.08 3.44 5.73
CA ALA A 29 8.70 2.07 6.07
C ALA A 29 7.18 1.87 6.07
N CYS A 30 6.41 2.87 6.48
CA CYS A 30 4.94 2.85 6.41
C CYS A 30 4.43 2.88 4.98
N ALA A 31 4.99 3.71 4.10
CA ALA A 31 4.68 3.68 2.67
C ALA A 31 5.04 2.32 2.03
N THR A 32 6.14 1.69 2.49
CA THR A 32 6.52 0.34 2.08
C THR A 32 5.50 -0.70 2.50
N LEU A 33 4.99 -0.59 3.73
CA LEU A 33 3.97 -1.48 4.28
C LEU A 33 2.63 -1.30 3.55
N GLU A 34 2.27 -0.05 3.22
CA GLU A 34 1.08 0.28 2.42
C GLU A 34 1.16 -0.36 1.03
N PHE A 35 2.28 -0.20 0.33
CA PHE A 35 2.50 -0.84 -0.96
C PHE A 35 2.38 -2.37 -0.86
N MET A 36 3.00 -2.97 0.16
CA MET A 36 2.89 -4.40 0.43
C MET A 36 1.45 -4.84 0.65
N ALA A 37 0.66 -4.05 1.39
CA ALA A 37 -0.75 -4.33 1.63
C ALA A 37 -1.58 -4.27 0.33
N LYS A 38 -1.30 -3.32 -0.57
CA LYS A 38 -1.92 -3.26 -1.91
C LYS A 38 -1.59 -4.51 -2.73
N MET A 39 -0.34 -4.94 -2.70
CA MET A 39 0.09 -6.17 -3.39
C MET A 39 -0.66 -7.40 -2.87
N VAL A 40 -0.75 -7.57 -1.55
CA VAL A 40 -1.49 -8.68 -0.92
C VAL A 40 -2.99 -8.58 -1.21
N ALA A 41 -3.56 -7.38 -1.24
CA ALA A 41 -4.97 -7.18 -1.56
C ALA A 41 -5.30 -7.63 -2.98
N ILE A 42 -4.45 -7.34 -3.97
CA ILE A 42 -4.59 -7.85 -5.33
C ILE A 42 -4.42 -9.37 -5.34
N ASN A 43 -3.40 -9.91 -4.67
CA ASN A 43 -3.18 -11.35 -4.64
C ASN A 43 -4.34 -12.12 -3.97
N THR A 44 -5.04 -11.49 -3.03
CA THR A 44 -6.22 -12.06 -2.40
C THR A 44 -7.44 -12.07 -3.33
N LEU A 45 -7.56 -11.10 -4.24
CA LEU A 45 -8.65 -11.05 -5.23
C LEU A 45 -8.42 -12.02 -6.39
N LEU A 46 -7.17 -12.09 -6.84
CA LEU A 46 -6.75 -12.84 -8.02
C LEU A 46 -5.59 -13.75 -7.62
N PRO A 47 -5.85 -14.73 -6.75
CA PRO A 47 -4.81 -15.66 -6.30
C PRO A 47 -4.31 -16.50 -7.48
N ALA A 48 -3.03 -16.85 -7.42
CA ALA A 48 -2.51 -17.88 -8.30
C ALA A 48 -3.13 -19.25 -7.98
N ASN A 49 -3.09 -20.19 -8.94
CA ASN A 49 -3.69 -21.53 -8.78
C ASN A 49 -3.13 -22.33 -7.60
N TYR A 50 -1.91 -22.01 -7.17
CA TYR A 50 -1.21 -22.66 -6.05
C TYR A 50 -1.13 -21.77 -4.80
N ASP A 51 -1.77 -20.60 -4.81
CA ASP A 51 -1.84 -19.77 -3.62
C ASP A 51 -2.80 -20.36 -2.59
N SER A 52 -2.43 -20.26 -1.32
CA SER A 52 -3.29 -20.64 -0.20
C SER A 52 -4.13 -19.43 0.25
N PRO A 53 -5.47 -19.44 0.13
CA PRO A 53 -6.30 -18.35 0.63
C PRO A 53 -6.16 -18.10 2.14
N ALA A 54 -5.87 -19.18 2.90
CA ALA A 54 -5.61 -19.08 4.33
C ALA A 54 -4.31 -18.33 4.60
N GLU A 55 -3.24 -18.63 3.86
CA GLU A 55 -1.95 -17.95 3.99
C GLU A 55 -2.05 -16.46 3.62
N LEU A 56 -2.75 -16.12 2.53
CA LEU A 56 -2.96 -14.72 2.13
C LEU A 56 -3.75 -13.94 3.18
N ARG A 57 -4.76 -14.57 3.80
CA ARG A 57 -5.50 -13.99 4.92
C ARG A 57 -4.60 -13.76 6.12
N ASP A 58 -3.74 -14.72 6.46
CA ASP A 58 -2.82 -14.62 7.58
C ASP A 58 -1.78 -13.53 7.33
N ILE A 59 -1.21 -13.45 6.13
CA ILE A 59 -0.32 -12.36 5.71
C ILE A 59 -0.99 -11.01 5.92
N ARG A 60 -2.22 -10.82 5.41
CA ARG A 60 -2.97 -9.59 5.56
C ARG A 60 -3.15 -9.18 7.03
N GLU A 61 -3.41 -10.15 7.91
CA GLU A 61 -3.59 -9.88 9.34
C GLU A 61 -2.27 -9.42 10.01
N HIS A 62 -1.14 -10.01 9.64
CA HIS A 62 0.18 -9.54 10.09
C HIS A 62 0.48 -8.11 9.62
N LEU A 63 0.12 -7.75 8.39
CA LEU A 63 0.28 -6.39 7.87
C LEU A 63 -0.54 -5.37 8.66
N LYS A 64 -1.81 -5.70 8.96
CA LYS A 64 -2.68 -4.83 9.77
C LYS A 64 -2.11 -4.59 11.16
N GLN A 65 -1.69 -5.65 11.86
CA GLN A 65 -1.13 -5.52 13.20
C GLN A 65 0.14 -4.67 13.20
N LEU A 66 1.03 -4.87 12.23
CA LEU A 66 2.22 -4.03 12.08
C LEU A 66 1.85 -2.57 11.80
N ASN A 67 0.90 -2.33 10.90
CA ASN A 67 0.43 -0.99 10.55
C ASN A 67 -0.14 -0.24 11.76
N THR A 68 -1.00 -0.90 12.54
CA THR A 68 -1.57 -0.32 13.76
C THR A 68 -0.50 0.08 14.77
N LEU A 69 0.54 -0.75 14.95
CA LEU A 69 1.57 -0.53 15.97
C LEU A 69 2.70 0.41 15.55
N ALA A 70 3.00 0.50 14.25
CA ALA A 70 4.13 1.27 13.73
C ALA A 70 3.73 2.55 12.98
N CYS A 71 2.60 2.53 12.28
CA CYS A 71 2.24 3.55 11.28
C CYS A 71 1.00 4.37 11.63
N GLN A 72 0.09 3.82 12.46
CA GLN A 72 -1.11 4.52 12.91
C GLN A 72 -1.13 4.94 14.41
N PRO A 73 -0.01 5.03 15.17
CA PRO A 73 -0.12 5.51 16.54
C PRO A 73 -0.55 6.98 16.55
N VAL A 74 -1.62 7.28 17.30
CA VAL A 74 -2.17 8.64 17.47
C VAL A 74 -1.13 9.64 18.01
N VAL A 75 -0.12 9.14 18.73
CA VAL A 75 1.03 9.90 19.22
C VAL A 75 2.32 9.15 18.91
N HIS A 76 3.17 9.71 18.04
CA HIS A 76 4.57 9.31 17.96
C HIS A 76 5.30 9.88 19.18
N SER A 77 5.55 9.03 20.17
CA SER A 77 6.31 9.32 21.38
C SER A 77 7.48 8.35 21.49
N GLU A 78 8.43 8.61 22.38
CA GLU A 78 9.49 7.63 22.69
C GLU A 78 8.88 6.26 23.07
N LEU A 79 7.70 6.24 23.70
CA LEU A 79 7.01 5.00 24.05
C LEU A 79 6.59 4.20 22.80
N THR A 80 6.07 4.84 21.76
CA THR A 80 5.66 4.12 20.54
C THR A 80 6.84 3.81 19.63
N GLN A 81 7.88 4.65 19.62
CA GLN A 81 9.11 4.36 18.88
C GLN A 81 9.90 3.17 19.45
N TYR A 82 9.93 3.06 20.78
CA TYR A 82 10.75 2.07 21.49
C TYR A 82 9.94 1.03 22.28
N ASN A 83 8.62 0.95 22.24
CA ASN A 83 7.91 -0.05 23.06
C ASN A 83 6.64 -0.64 22.42
N SER A 84 6.55 -0.59 21.09
CA SER A 84 5.47 -1.26 20.37
C SER A 84 5.63 -2.79 20.41
N THR A 85 4.66 -3.46 21.03
CA THR A 85 4.61 -4.92 21.18
C THR A 85 3.28 -5.47 20.70
N TYR A 86 3.33 -6.64 20.08
CA TYR A 86 2.19 -7.44 19.68
C TYR A 86 1.55 -8.12 20.90
N ALA A 87 0.31 -8.59 20.76
CA ALA A 87 -0.41 -9.33 21.81
C ALA A 87 0.32 -10.61 22.27
N ASN A 88 1.14 -11.21 21.41
CA ASN A 88 1.96 -12.38 21.73
C ASN A 88 3.28 -12.02 22.47
N GLY A 89 3.46 -10.76 22.87
CA GLY A 89 4.65 -10.27 23.58
C GLY A 89 5.84 -9.96 22.68
N ARG A 90 5.77 -10.23 21.37
CA ARG A 90 6.86 -9.89 20.45
C ARG A 90 6.92 -8.39 20.21
N ARG A 91 8.13 -7.83 20.19
CA ARG A 91 8.35 -6.42 19.88
C ARG A 91 8.40 -6.19 18.35
N VAL A 92 7.84 -5.07 17.89
CA VAL A 92 7.90 -4.66 16.48
C VAL A 92 9.34 -4.31 16.10
N SER A 93 9.98 -3.43 16.87
CA SER A 93 11.36 -2.99 16.68
C SER A 93 11.95 -2.49 17.99
N ASP A 94 13.28 -2.57 18.11
CA ASP A 94 14.00 -1.94 19.21
C ASP A 94 14.09 -0.41 19.09
N ASP A 95 13.95 0.10 17.86
CA ASP A 95 13.86 1.51 17.50
C ASP A 95 13.20 1.58 16.12
N LEU A 96 11.95 2.05 16.05
CA LEU A 96 11.22 2.15 14.79
C LEU A 96 11.94 3.02 13.74
N ASN A 97 12.86 3.90 14.13
CA ASN A 97 13.52 4.82 13.21
C ASN A 97 14.76 4.23 12.52
N ASN A 98 15.53 3.36 13.19
CA ASN A 98 16.84 2.92 12.70
C ASN A 98 17.11 1.41 12.82
N ARG A 99 16.17 0.63 13.36
CA ARG A 99 16.33 -0.81 13.59
C ARG A 99 15.30 -1.63 12.83
N ALA A 100 15.55 -2.93 12.81
CA ALA A 100 14.75 -3.89 12.08
C ALA A 100 13.31 -3.95 12.62
N TRP A 101 12.36 -4.04 11.70
CA TRP A 101 10.95 -4.26 12.03
C TRP A 101 10.61 -5.72 11.79
N TYR A 102 9.80 -6.30 12.67
CA TYR A 102 9.36 -7.68 12.60
C TYR A 102 7.84 -7.76 12.63
N PHE A 103 7.29 -8.76 11.95
CA PHE A 103 5.89 -9.15 12.08
C PHE A 103 5.63 -9.91 13.39
N ALA A 104 4.36 -10.11 13.73
CA ALA A 104 3.94 -10.84 14.93
C ALA A 104 4.45 -12.29 14.97
N ASN A 105 4.48 -13.01 13.84
CA ASN A 105 5.08 -14.34 13.71
C ASN A 105 6.60 -14.34 13.79
N GLY A 106 7.21 -13.16 13.72
CA GLY A 106 8.63 -12.95 13.84
C GLY A 106 9.46 -12.93 12.59
N GLN A 107 8.80 -13.03 11.45
CA GLN A 107 9.46 -12.75 10.19
C GLN A 107 9.93 -11.28 10.15
N LEU A 108 11.14 -11.08 9.67
CA LEU A 108 11.69 -9.75 9.42
C LEU A 108 10.84 -9.06 8.34
N PHE A 109 10.46 -7.79 8.51
CA PHE A 109 9.84 -6.96 7.47
C PHE A 109 10.91 -6.18 6.69
N THR A 110 11.66 -5.34 7.41
CA THR A 110 12.82 -4.59 6.90
C THR A 110 13.93 -4.59 7.94
N ALA A 111 15.19 -4.68 7.50
CA ALA A 111 16.33 -4.58 8.39
C ALA A 111 16.56 -3.14 8.88
N ARG A 112 16.22 -2.14 8.05
CA ARG A 112 16.39 -0.71 8.36
C ARG A 112 15.37 0.13 7.56
N PRO A 113 14.40 0.74 8.24
CA PRO A 113 13.50 1.75 7.69
C PRO A 113 14.26 2.87 6.97
N GLY A 114 13.72 3.37 5.85
CA GLY A 114 14.33 4.46 5.08
C GLY A 114 15.71 4.16 4.46
N ARG A 115 16.11 2.88 4.40
CA ARG A 115 17.37 2.43 3.79
C ARG A 115 17.14 1.35 2.75
N ASN A 116 18.02 1.30 1.76
CA ASN A 116 18.02 0.21 0.79
C ASN A 116 18.25 -1.12 1.52
N SER A 117 17.22 -1.95 1.52
CA SER A 117 17.20 -3.23 2.21
C SER A 117 16.30 -4.20 1.48
N THR A 118 16.43 -5.48 1.82
CA THR A 118 15.47 -6.50 1.43
C THR A 118 14.19 -6.33 2.25
N ILE A 119 13.06 -6.36 1.57
CA ILE A 119 11.73 -6.31 2.17
C ILE A 119 11.10 -7.69 2.05
N TYR A 120 10.58 -8.22 3.14
CA TYR A 120 9.98 -9.56 3.19
C TYR A 120 8.52 -9.48 3.57
N TYR A 121 7.75 -10.41 3.02
CA TYR A 121 6.39 -10.73 3.44
C TYR A 121 6.40 -11.54 4.75
N PRO A 122 5.28 -11.58 5.50
CA PRO A 122 5.15 -12.40 6.70
C PRO A 122 5.41 -13.89 6.51
N ASN A 123 5.19 -14.46 5.32
CA ASN A 123 5.49 -15.86 5.02
C ASN A 123 6.98 -16.12 4.70
N GLY A 124 7.83 -15.09 4.76
CA GLY A 124 9.26 -15.19 4.50
C GLY A 124 9.66 -14.98 3.04
N GLN A 125 8.70 -14.89 2.12
CA GLN A 125 8.99 -14.54 0.73
C GLN A 125 9.52 -13.11 0.62
N VAL A 126 10.41 -12.87 -0.34
CA VAL A 126 10.98 -11.55 -0.60
C VAL A 126 10.05 -10.78 -1.51
N MET A 127 9.68 -9.54 -1.13
CA MET A 127 8.99 -8.61 -2.04
C MET A 127 10.00 -7.89 -2.94
N ALA A 128 11.13 -7.46 -2.38
CA ALA A 128 12.17 -6.76 -3.11
C ALA A 128 13.54 -6.94 -2.42
N TYR A 129 14.59 -7.16 -3.20
CA TYR A 129 15.96 -7.27 -2.66
C TYR A 129 16.62 -5.92 -2.39
N SER A 130 16.24 -4.87 -3.14
CA SER A 130 16.82 -3.52 -3.05
C SER A 130 15.75 -2.45 -3.19
N TRP A 131 14.86 -2.34 -2.21
CA TRP A 131 13.63 -1.54 -2.30
C TRP A 131 13.79 -0.07 -2.70
N MET A 132 14.90 0.59 -2.32
CA MET A 132 15.05 2.04 -2.54
C MET A 132 15.69 2.43 -3.87
N ARG A 133 16.20 1.49 -4.67
CA ARG A 133 16.99 1.82 -5.87
C ARG A 133 16.17 1.96 -7.16
N GLY A 134 15.00 1.32 -7.23
CA GLY A 134 14.29 1.16 -8.50
C GLY A 134 15.05 0.26 -9.47
N GLY A 135 14.42 -0.12 -10.58
CA GLY A 135 15.02 -0.99 -11.59
C GLY A 135 15.24 -2.44 -11.16
N GLN A 136 14.74 -2.82 -9.97
CA GLN A 136 14.76 -4.20 -9.50
C GLN A 136 13.43 -4.91 -9.77
N THR A 137 13.47 -6.24 -9.76
CA THR A 137 12.27 -7.08 -9.73
C THR A 137 11.52 -6.92 -8.42
N ILE A 138 10.19 -6.84 -8.51
CA ILE A 138 9.28 -6.95 -7.37
C ILE A 138 8.54 -8.27 -7.49
N TYR A 139 8.31 -8.92 -6.36
CA TYR A 139 7.62 -10.20 -6.30
C TYR A 139 6.32 -10.10 -5.50
N TRP A 140 5.37 -10.92 -5.88
CA TRP A 140 4.14 -11.19 -5.12
C TRP A 140 4.46 -12.03 -3.86
N PRO A 141 3.51 -12.14 -2.90
CA PRO A 141 3.68 -12.98 -1.72
C PRO A 141 3.93 -14.45 -2.00
N ASN A 142 3.57 -14.92 -3.20
CA ASN A 142 3.79 -16.29 -3.64
C ASN A 142 5.13 -16.52 -4.37
N GLY A 143 5.94 -15.45 -4.50
CA GLY A 143 7.26 -15.48 -5.12
C GLY A 143 7.27 -15.23 -6.63
N ASN A 144 6.11 -15.10 -7.29
CA ASN A 144 6.10 -14.74 -8.71
C ASN A 144 6.49 -13.29 -8.95
N PRO A 145 7.19 -12.98 -10.06
CA PRO A 145 7.54 -11.62 -10.40
C PRO A 145 6.29 -10.82 -10.77
N ALA A 146 6.10 -9.67 -10.12
CA ALA A 146 5.08 -8.68 -10.45
C ALA A 146 5.56 -7.72 -11.54
N THR A 147 6.85 -7.40 -11.57
CA THR A 147 7.50 -6.58 -12.59
C THR A 147 9.01 -6.82 -12.53
N PHE A 148 9.73 -6.65 -13.64
CA PHE A 148 11.19 -6.84 -13.66
C PHE A 148 11.95 -5.54 -13.42
N SER A 149 11.34 -4.38 -13.66
CA SER A 149 11.95 -3.06 -13.48
C SER A 149 11.05 -2.09 -12.71
N PHE A 150 11.07 -2.17 -11.38
CA PHE A 150 10.23 -1.31 -10.53
C PHE A 150 10.51 0.19 -10.71
N ARG A 151 9.44 1.00 -10.68
CA ARG A 151 9.47 2.47 -10.88
C ARG A 151 10.08 2.91 -12.22
N THR A 152 10.04 2.03 -13.22
CA THR A 152 10.45 2.37 -14.59
C THR A 152 9.19 2.54 -15.43
N ALA A 153 9.18 3.59 -16.26
CA ALA A 153 8.10 3.79 -17.23
C ALA A 153 8.23 2.78 -18.39
N ASN A 154 7.12 2.49 -19.07
CA ASN A 154 7.08 1.48 -20.15
C ASN A 154 7.44 0.06 -19.70
N GLU A 155 7.23 -0.23 -18.43
CA GLU A 155 7.51 -1.55 -17.87
C GLU A 155 6.24 -2.38 -17.78
N ALA A 156 6.39 -3.68 -18.07
CA ALA A 156 5.32 -4.64 -17.90
C ALA A 156 5.11 -5.02 -16.43
N TRP A 157 3.84 -5.11 -16.05
CA TRP A 157 3.41 -5.64 -14.77
C TRP A 157 2.52 -6.85 -14.97
N TYR A 158 2.60 -7.79 -14.04
CA TYR A 158 1.94 -9.08 -14.10
C TYR A 158 1.20 -9.35 -12.80
N TYR A 159 -0.01 -9.89 -12.90
CA TYR A 159 -0.75 -10.47 -11.80
C TYR A 159 0.00 -11.69 -11.22
N PRO A 160 -0.40 -12.15 -10.03
CA PRO A 160 0.22 -13.29 -9.35
C PRO A 160 0.33 -14.57 -10.20
N GLU A 161 -0.67 -14.85 -11.03
CA GLU A 161 -0.68 -16.02 -11.94
C GLU A 161 0.12 -15.77 -13.26
N GLY A 162 0.63 -14.56 -13.47
CA GLY A 162 1.43 -14.18 -14.65
C GLY A 162 0.66 -13.46 -15.77
N TYR A 163 -0.66 -13.25 -15.61
CA TYR A 163 -1.45 -12.43 -16.52
C TYR A 163 -0.99 -10.99 -16.52
N ILE A 164 -1.05 -10.28 -17.64
CA ILE A 164 -0.53 -8.91 -17.74
C ILE A 164 -1.50 -7.91 -17.11
N VAL A 165 -0.98 -6.98 -16.33
CA VAL A 165 -1.70 -5.82 -15.77
C VAL A 165 -1.64 -4.66 -16.76
N THR A 166 -0.43 -4.31 -17.19
CA THR A 166 -0.14 -3.26 -18.18
C THR A 166 1.25 -3.51 -18.77
N TYR A 167 1.52 -2.94 -19.94
CA TYR A 167 2.85 -2.90 -20.57
C TYR A 167 3.50 -1.52 -20.47
N LEU A 168 2.74 -0.53 -19.99
CA LEU A 168 3.08 0.89 -20.08
C LEU A 168 2.89 1.54 -18.70
N ALA A 169 3.46 0.94 -17.66
CA ALA A 169 3.45 1.54 -16.33
C ALA A 169 4.01 2.97 -16.36
N GLY A 170 3.45 3.87 -15.56
CA GLY A 170 3.89 5.27 -15.50
C GLY A 170 3.53 6.13 -16.71
N VAL A 171 2.70 5.65 -17.65
CA VAL A 171 2.35 6.38 -18.88
C VAL A 171 0.85 6.65 -18.91
N LYS A 172 0.47 7.91 -19.12
CA LYS A 172 -0.94 8.30 -19.39
C LYS A 172 -1.40 7.72 -20.72
N GLY A 173 -2.67 7.35 -20.79
CA GLY A 173 -3.18 6.68 -21.98
C GLY A 173 -2.72 5.23 -22.10
N ALA A 174 -2.12 4.67 -21.05
CA ALA A 174 -1.73 3.26 -21.04
C ALA A 174 -2.95 2.34 -21.00
N ARG A 175 -2.78 1.16 -21.60
CA ARG A 175 -3.76 0.08 -21.53
C ARG A 175 -3.60 -0.72 -20.24
N TRP A 176 -4.72 -1.02 -19.61
CA TRP A 176 -4.81 -1.81 -18.39
C TRP A 176 -5.72 -3.00 -18.64
N PHE A 177 -5.33 -4.16 -18.12
CA PHE A 177 -5.98 -5.43 -18.35
C PHE A 177 -6.37 -6.08 -17.03
N TYR A 178 -7.44 -6.87 -17.04
CA TYR A 178 -7.90 -7.64 -15.89
C TYR A 178 -8.20 -9.09 -16.33
N PRO A 179 -7.69 -10.11 -15.60
CA PRO A 179 -7.98 -11.50 -15.91
C PRO A 179 -9.41 -11.85 -15.53
N PHE A 180 -10.07 -12.66 -16.34
CA PHE A 180 -11.41 -13.17 -16.08
C PHE A 180 -11.45 -14.68 -16.27
N ASP A 181 -12.11 -15.39 -15.37
CA ASP A 181 -12.51 -16.77 -15.63
C ASP A 181 -13.58 -16.75 -16.71
N ASN A 182 -13.26 -17.26 -17.90
CA ASN A 182 -14.30 -17.49 -18.88
C ASN A 182 -15.16 -18.67 -18.42
N GLN A 183 -16.45 -18.67 -18.78
CA GLN A 183 -17.39 -19.74 -18.43
C GLN A 183 -17.00 -21.11 -19.03
N ALA A 184 -15.93 -21.18 -19.83
CA ALA A 184 -15.36 -22.38 -20.42
C ALA A 184 -14.11 -22.90 -19.67
N GLY A 185 -13.76 -22.33 -18.51
CA GLY A 185 -12.63 -22.76 -17.70
C GLY A 185 -11.25 -22.37 -18.23
N GLN A 186 -11.17 -21.39 -19.14
CA GLN A 186 -9.93 -20.74 -19.54
C GLN A 186 -9.93 -19.30 -19.02
N VAL A 187 -8.81 -18.83 -18.48
CA VAL A 187 -8.70 -17.42 -18.07
C VAL A 187 -8.40 -16.57 -19.31
N GLY A 188 -9.30 -15.67 -19.67
CA GLY A 188 -9.04 -14.63 -20.66
C GLY A 188 -8.54 -13.34 -19.99
N GLN A 189 -8.10 -12.36 -20.78
CA GLN A 189 -7.82 -11.01 -20.29
C GLN A 189 -8.67 -9.98 -21.02
N GLU A 190 -9.41 -9.16 -20.28
CA GLU A 190 -10.14 -8.03 -20.85
C GLU A 190 -9.37 -6.73 -20.62
N MET A 191 -9.46 -5.83 -21.59
CA MET A 191 -8.96 -4.46 -21.44
C MET A 191 -9.98 -3.64 -20.63
N ILE A 192 -9.58 -3.22 -19.43
CA ILE A 192 -10.42 -2.45 -18.51
C ILE A 192 -10.23 -0.94 -18.66
N SER A 193 -9.11 -0.53 -19.24
CA SER A 193 -8.89 0.85 -19.64
C SER A 193 -7.94 0.92 -20.83
N ALA A 194 -8.21 1.83 -21.76
CA ALA A 194 -7.32 2.12 -22.88
C ALA A 194 -6.65 3.49 -22.75
N ASP A 195 -7.26 4.41 -21.98
CA ASP A 195 -6.88 5.83 -21.94
C ASP A 195 -6.79 6.36 -20.49
N TRP A 196 -6.38 5.50 -19.54
CA TRP A 196 -6.39 5.86 -18.12
C TRP A 196 -5.47 7.05 -17.81
N GLY A 197 -5.93 7.93 -16.92
CA GLY A 197 -5.19 9.11 -16.47
C GLY A 197 -5.41 10.36 -17.32
N GLU A 198 -6.20 10.28 -18.39
CA GLU A 198 -6.57 11.44 -19.22
C GLU A 198 -7.95 12.00 -18.83
N ALA A 199 -8.00 13.32 -18.62
CA ALA A 199 -9.21 13.98 -18.18
C ALA A 199 -10.30 13.91 -19.25
N GLY A 200 -11.45 13.34 -18.90
CA GLY A 200 -12.59 13.23 -19.81
C GLY A 200 -12.67 11.91 -20.58
N GLU A 201 -11.68 11.04 -20.44
CA GLU A 201 -11.70 9.70 -21.01
C GLU A 201 -12.61 8.75 -20.25
N TYR A 202 -12.87 7.58 -20.86
CA TYR A 202 -13.70 6.54 -20.26
C TYR A 202 -12.89 5.31 -19.88
N PHE A 203 -13.33 4.62 -18.84
CA PHE A 203 -12.81 3.34 -18.44
C PHE A 203 -13.94 2.35 -18.16
N ASN A 204 -13.63 1.06 -18.20
CA ASN A 204 -14.55 0.01 -17.78
C ASN A 204 -14.30 -0.25 -16.29
N LEU A 205 -15.16 0.32 -15.46
CA LEU A 205 -15.21 0.02 -14.03
C LEU A 205 -15.68 -1.42 -13.84
N ILE A 206 -14.90 -2.18 -13.06
CA ILE A 206 -15.30 -3.51 -12.60
C ILE A 206 -15.97 -3.38 -11.24
N GLU A 207 -17.19 -3.90 -11.13
CA GLU A 207 -17.94 -4.01 -9.88
C GLU A 207 -18.28 -5.49 -9.62
N PHE A 208 -18.00 -6.00 -8.42
CA PHE A 208 -18.50 -7.28 -7.95
C PHE A 208 -19.80 -7.12 -7.16
N THR A 209 -20.79 -7.95 -7.46
CA THR A 209 -22.00 -8.06 -6.64
C THR A 209 -21.68 -8.70 -5.29
N PRO A 210 -22.56 -8.59 -4.27
CA PRO A 210 -22.41 -9.31 -3.00
C PRO A 210 -22.30 -10.84 -3.15
N TYR A 211 -22.74 -11.38 -4.29
CA TYR A 211 -22.70 -12.79 -4.64
C TYR A 211 -21.47 -13.17 -5.47
N GLY A 212 -20.53 -12.25 -5.68
CA GLY A 212 -19.28 -12.48 -6.41
C GLY A 212 -19.38 -12.39 -7.93
N HIS A 213 -20.57 -12.10 -8.50
CA HIS A 213 -20.70 -11.87 -9.93
C HIS A 213 -20.07 -10.53 -10.33
N MET A 214 -19.25 -10.55 -11.38
CA MET A 214 -18.65 -9.38 -11.97
C MET A 214 -19.63 -8.65 -12.91
N LEU A 215 -19.64 -7.33 -12.82
CA LEU A 215 -20.34 -6.41 -13.70
C LEU A 215 -19.32 -5.40 -14.23
N MET A 216 -19.43 -5.04 -15.50
CA MET A 216 -18.65 -3.94 -16.07
C MET A 216 -19.56 -2.77 -16.42
N ARG A 217 -19.15 -1.57 -16.01
CA ARG A 217 -19.84 -0.33 -16.36
C ARG A 217 -18.84 0.67 -16.93
N ARG A 218 -19.22 1.32 -18.01
CA ARG A 218 -18.41 2.41 -18.58
C ARG A 218 -18.57 3.67 -17.74
N GLU A 219 -17.46 4.17 -17.22
CA GLU A 219 -17.39 5.35 -16.36
C GLU A 219 -16.45 6.41 -16.94
N LYS A 220 -16.67 7.68 -16.58
CA LYS A 220 -15.86 8.81 -17.05
C LYS A 220 -14.82 9.23 -16.01
N ILE A 221 -13.58 9.42 -16.43
CA ILE A 221 -12.48 9.90 -15.60
C ILE A 221 -12.73 11.37 -15.23
N ARG A 222 -12.93 11.62 -13.92
CA ARG A 222 -13.10 12.96 -13.32
C ARG A 222 -11.82 13.37 -12.60
N GLY A 223 -11.63 14.67 -12.35
CA GLY A 223 -10.35 15.25 -11.90
C GLY A 223 -9.52 14.50 -10.86
N LYS A 224 -10.12 13.84 -9.86
CA LYS A 224 -9.39 13.03 -8.85
C LYS A 224 -8.80 11.71 -9.37
N LEU A 225 -9.18 11.29 -10.58
CA LEU A 225 -8.71 10.10 -11.29
C LEU A 225 -7.70 10.44 -12.39
N VAL A 226 -7.35 11.73 -12.52
CA VAL A 226 -6.30 12.21 -13.41
C VAL A 226 -5.00 12.15 -12.63
N LEU A 227 -4.26 11.06 -12.84
CA LEU A 227 -3.01 10.78 -12.15
C LEU A 227 -1.83 11.31 -12.96
N SER A 228 -0.78 11.75 -12.27
CA SER A 228 0.52 12.03 -12.86
C SER A 228 1.24 10.75 -13.28
N ASP A 229 2.22 10.87 -14.17
CA ASP A 229 3.07 9.76 -14.60
C ASP A 229 3.75 9.06 -13.41
N HIS A 230 4.09 9.82 -12.36
CA HIS A 230 4.64 9.27 -11.13
C HIS A 230 3.62 8.43 -10.36
N GLU A 231 2.39 8.93 -10.23
CA GLU A 231 1.30 8.19 -9.57
C GLU A 231 0.92 6.92 -10.34
N LEU A 232 1.05 6.94 -11.68
CA LEU A 232 0.85 5.78 -12.55
C LEU A 232 1.93 4.70 -12.41
N LEU A 233 3.00 4.93 -11.64
CA LEU A 233 3.98 3.91 -11.27
C LEU A 233 3.51 3.06 -10.07
N ASP A 234 2.51 3.49 -9.29
CA ASP A 234 1.83 2.65 -8.28
C ASP A 234 0.79 1.77 -8.95
N VAL A 235 1.26 0.85 -9.78
CA VAL A 235 0.42 -0.11 -10.50
C VAL A 235 -0.56 -0.84 -9.57
N PRO A 236 -0.15 -1.32 -8.37
CA PRO A 236 -1.10 -1.91 -7.43
C PRO A 236 -2.20 -0.94 -6.98
N GLY A 237 -1.82 0.30 -6.64
CA GLY A 237 -2.77 1.34 -6.27
C GLY A 237 -3.75 1.68 -7.39
N VAL A 238 -3.27 1.80 -8.63
CA VAL A 238 -4.11 2.08 -9.80
C VAL A 238 -5.08 0.92 -10.06
N ILE A 239 -4.64 -0.34 -9.97
CA ILE A 239 -5.54 -1.49 -10.14
C ILE A 239 -6.61 -1.53 -9.07
N LEU A 240 -6.26 -1.33 -7.79
CA LEU A 240 -7.25 -1.27 -6.72
C LEU A 240 -8.21 -0.09 -6.91
N MET A 241 -7.72 1.04 -7.40
CA MET A 241 -8.55 2.19 -7.74
C MET A 241 -9.57 1.82 -8.83
N ILE A 242 -9.13 1.28 -9.97
CA ILE A 242 -10.00 0.91 -11.11
C ILE A 242 -11.01 -0.19 -10.72
N THR A 243 -10.65 -1.11 -9.83
CA THR A 243 -11.47 -2.29 -9.51
C THR A 243 -12.28 -2.16 -8.22
N ARG A 244 -11.98 -1.19 -7.35
CA ARG A 244 -12.60 -1.07 -6.01
C ARG A 244 -13.12 0.30 -5.63
N LEU A 245 -12.92 1.36 -6.42
CA LEU A 245 -13.25 2.77 -6.07
C LEU A 245 -14.65 3.02 -5.50
N TYR A 246 -15.62 2.11 -5.69
CA TYR A 246 -17.01 2.29 -5.26
C TYR A 246 -17.60 1.09 -4.51
N GLN A 247 -16.78 0.13 -4.06
CA GLN A 247 -17.26 -1.12 -3.48
C GLN A 247 -16.98 -1.22 -1.97
N ALA A 248 -17.92 -0.70 -1.15
CA ALA A 248 -18.03 -0.95 0.31
C ALA A 248 -16.78 -0.55 1.14
N PRO A 249 -16.82 -0.53 2.49
CA PRO A 249 -15.69 -0.09 3.31
C PRO A 249 -14.62 -1.18 3.31
N ASP A 250 -13.85 -1.22 2.24
CA ASP A 250 -12.77 -2.16 2.07
C ASP A 250 -11.64 -1.81 3.04
N GLU A 251 -11.09 -2.78 3.74
CA GLU A 251 -9.95 -2.56 4.65
C GLU A 251 -8.68 -2.14 3.89
N ALA A 252 -8.64 -2.30 2.57
CA ALA A 252 -7.65 -1.64 1.71
C ALA A 252 -7.75 -0.10 1.77
N THR A 253 -8.90 0.45 2.15
CA THR A 253 -9.06 1.89 2.43
C THR A 253 -8.31 2.36 3.66
N LEU A 254 -7.97 1.46 4.60
CA LEU A 254 -7.01 1.73 5.68
C LEU A 254 -5.58 1.96 5.15
N PHE A 255 -5.34 1.62 3.88
CA PHE A 255 -4.09 1.74 3.14
C PHE A 255 -4.26 2.61 1.87
N ILE A 256 -5.32 3.45 1.81
CA ILE A 256 -5.44 4.50 0.78
C ILE A 256 -4.26 5.45 0.91
N PRO A 257 -3.71 5.99 -0.20
CA PRO A 257 -2.53 6.83 -0.19
C PRO A 257 -2.72 7.99 0.79
N GLY A 258 -2.00 7.93 1.90
CA GLY A 258 -1.73 9.12 2.70
C GLY A 258 -0.68 9.92 1.94
N ASP A 259 -1.12 10.80 1.04
CA ASP A 259 -0.29 11.77 0.31
C ASP A 259 0.94 11.19 -0.44
N GLY A 260 0.78 11.04 -1.76
CA GLY A 260 1.73 11.58 -2.75
C GLY A 260 3.19 11.11 -2.77
N SER A 261 3.57 10.04 -2.07
CA SER A 261 4.93 9.52 -2.12
C SER A 261 4.88 8.00 -2.03
N ILE A 262 4.86 7.36 -3.20
CA ILE A 262 4.67 5.91 -3.38
C ILE A 262 5.62 5.03 -2.55
N THR A 263 6.68 5.56 -1.93
CA THR A 263 7.68 4.76 -1.15
C THR A 263 8.68 5.57 -0.31
N GLY A 264 8.46 6.87 -0.12
CA GLY A 264 9.54 7.78 0.23
C GLY A 264 10.31 8.17 -1.04
N VAL A 265 10.67 9.44 -1.09
CA VAL A 265 11.37 10.10 -2.21
C VAL A 265 12.49 9.20 -2.76
N PRO A 266 12.55 8.93 -4.08
CA PRO A 266 13.77 8.38 -4.65
C PRO A 266 14.90 9.40 -4.46
N TYR A 267 16.00 8.96 -3.86
CA TYR A 267 17.30 9.62 -4.01
C TYR A 267 18.06 8.97 -5.15
#